data_AF-A0A8B9JK30-F1
#
_entry.id   AF-A0A8B9JK30-F1
#
_cell.length_a   1.000
_cell.length_b   1.000
_cell.length_c   1.000
_cell.angle_alpha   90.00
_cell.angle_beta   90.00
_cell.angle_gamma   90.00
#
_symmetry.space_group_name_H-M   'P 1'
#
loop_
_entity.id
_entity.type
_entity.pdbx_description
1 polymer ?
#
loop_
_entity_poly.entity_id
_entity_poly.type
_entity_poly.pdbx_seq_one_letter_code
_entity_poly.pdbx_strand_id
1 'polypeptide(L)'
;LREQPIFSTRAHVFQIDPNTKKNWVPTSKHAVTVSYFYDSTRNVYRIISLDGSKAIINSTITPNMTFTKTSQKFGQWADSRANTVYGLGFSSESQLSKFAEKFAEFKEAARLAKEKSQEKMELTSTPSQESATGDLQSPLTPESINGTDDERLTAETSQNSEPRAEPNAVPFPHSSTSISKHWEAELAALKGNNAKLTAALLESTANVKQWKQQLAAYQDEAERLHKRVTELECVSGQTTGIKTQKTELNQTIEELEAALKAKEEELEQLKAEVENAHQLQSQKDTVTQKLQVNTLSRNQYLGYLE
;
A
#
# COMPACT_ATOMS: atom_id res chain seq x y z
N LEU A 1 21.02 12.63 5.99
CA LEU A 1 20.41 11.49 6.73
C LEU A 1 20.32 10.32 5.76
N ARG A 2 20.88 9.15 6.08
CA ARG A 2 20.77 7.96 5.21
C ARG A 2 19.33 7.45 5.28
N GLU A 3 18.75 7.07 4.14
CA GLU A 3 17.43 6.44 4.09
C GLU A 3 17.43 5.17 4.94
N GLN A 4 16.49 5.06 5.89
CA GLN A 4 16.32 3.90 6.75
C GLN A 4 15.39 2.89 6.05
N PRO A 5 15.66 1.57 6.14
CA PRO A 5 14.77 0.56 5.58
C PRO A 5 13.46 0.50 6.38
N ILE A 6 12.33 0.40 5.68
CA ILE A 6 11.00 0.25 6.28
C ILE A 6 10.76 -1.20 6.73
N PHE A 7 11.25 -2.14 5.93
CA PHE A 7 11.19 -3.57 6.22
C PHE A 7 12.48 -4.22 5.72
N SER A 8 12.99 -5.20 6.46
CA SER A 8 14.17 -5.97 6.06
C SER A 8 13.95 -7.46 6.35
N THR A 9 14.45 -8.31 5.45
CA THR A 9 14.47 -9.77 5.63
C THR A 9 15.76 -10.35 5.03
N ARG A 10 15.98 -11.67 5.20
CA ARG A 10 17.15 -12.37 4.67
C ARG A 10 16.72 -13.40 3.64
N ALA A 11 17.36 -13.39 2.45
CA ALA A 11 17.07 -14.34 1.38
C ALA A 11 18.29 -14.55 0.48
N HIS A 12 18.35 -15.69 -0.20
CA HIS A 12 19.26 -15.89 -1.34
C HIS A 12 18.65 -15.22 -2.57
N VAL A 13 19.45 -14.43 -3.29
CA VAL A 13 18.99 -13.67 -4.45
C VAL A 13 19.37 -14.38 -5.73
N PHE A 14 18.41 -14.46 -6.63
CA PHE A 14 18.56 -15.00 -7.98
C PHE A 14 18.03 -14.01 -8.99
N GLN A 15 18.50 -14.13 -10.23
CA GLN A 15 17.93 -13.45 -11.38
C GLN A 15 17.75 -14.43 -12.53
N ILE A 16 16.82 -14.18 -13.44
CA ILE A 16 16.78 -14.92 -14.69
C ILE A 16 17.98 -14.50 -15.55
N ASP A 17 18.70 -15.47 -16.10
CA ASP A 17 19.79 -15.25 -17.04
C ASP A 17 19.30 -14.41 -18.23
N PRO A 18 19.92 -13.24 -18.49
CA PRO A 18 19.49 -12.35 -19.57
C PRO A 18 19.61 -12.99 -20.95
N ASN A 19 20.49 -13.98 -21.14
CA ASN A 19 20.70 -14.64 -22.43
C ASN A 19 19.64 -15.72 -22.68
N THR A 20 19.43 -16.61 -21.72
CA THR A 20 18.54 -17.77 -21.90
C THR A 20 17.08 -17.46 -21.55
N LYS A 21 16.81 -16.42 -20.76
CA LYS A 21 15.48 -16.00 -20.27
C LYS A 21 14.66 -17.11 -19.58
N LYS A 22 15.30 -18.23 -19.22
CA LYS A 22 14.67 -19.43 -18.65
C LYS A 22 15.34 -19.93 -17.38
N ASN A 23 16.65 -19.75 -17.25
CA ASN A 23 17.41 -20.30 -16.15
C ASN A 23 17.59 -19.27 -15.03
N TRP A 24 17.47 -19.74 -13.79
CA TRP A 24 17.83 -18.97 -12.60
C TRP A 24 19.34 -19.00 -12.40
N VAL A 25 19.95 -17.83 -12.28
CA VAL A 25 21.36 -17.68 -11.89
C VAL A 25 21.45 -17.03 -10.50
N PRO A 26 22.27 -17.58 -9.59
CA PRO A 26 22.44 -17.00 -8.27
C PRO A 26 23.19 -15.67 -8.35
N THR A 27 22.60 -14.63 -7.76
CA THR A 27 23.20 -13.29 -7.67
C THR A 27 23.97 -13.11 -6.36
N SER A 28 23.63 -13.88 -5.30
CA SER A 28 24.35 -13.91 -4.03
C SER A 28 24.79 -15.34 -3.66
N LYS A 29 26.00 -15.49 -3.10
CA LYS A 29 26.51 -16.80 -2.63
C LYS A 29 25.86 -17.26 -1.33
N HIS A 30 25.46 -16.31 -0.49
CA HIS A 30 24.80 -16.54 0.79
C HIS A 30 23.49 -15.77 0.85
N ALA A 31 22.69 -16.03 1.87
CA ALA A 31 21.55 -15.19 2.18
C ALA A 31 22.07 -13.76 2.47
N VAL A 32 21.45 -12.77 1.84
CA VAL A 32 21.76 -11.34 1.99
C VAL A 32 20.55 -10.63 2.55
N THR A 33 20.75 -9.41 3.05
CA THR A 33 19.64 -8.57 3.50
C THR A 33 18.93 -7.97 2.30
N VAL A 34 17.61 -8.15 2.25
CA VAL A 34 16.71 -7.58 1.23
C VAL A 34 15.74 -6.67 1.96
N SER A 35 15.69 -5.40 1.55
CA SER A 35 14.97 -4.37 2.30
C SER A 35 14.10 -3.51 1.39
N TYR A 36 12.96 -3.07 1.92
CA TYR A 36 12.14 -2.04 1.30
C TYR A 36 12.55 -0.67 1.83
N PHE A 37 12.72 0.29 0.92
CA PHE A 37 13.02 1.68 1.21
C PHE A 37 11.97 2.58 0.58
N TYR A 38 11.75 3.73 1.19
CA TYR A 38 11.01 4.83 0.58
C TYR A 38 11.99 5.97 0.31
N ASP A 39 12.12 6.31 -0.97
CA ASP A 39 12.93 7.42 -1.45
C ASP A 39 12.01 8.65 -1.51
N SER A 40 12.14 9.52 -0.50
CA SER A 40 11.31 10.72 -0.37
C SER A 40 11.61 11.76 -1.44
N THR A 41 12.82 11.74 -2.03
CA THR A 41 13.21 12.69 -3.07
C THR A 41 12.48 12.38 -4.38
N ARG A 42 12.36 11.09 -4.70
CA ARG A 42 11.66 10.62 -5.91
C ARG A 42 10.22 10.21 -5.65
N ASN A 43 9.78 10.22 -4.40
CA ASN A 43 8.47 9.75 -3.95
C ASN A 43 8.15 8.33 -4.46
N VAL A 44 9.09 7.40 -4.29
CA VAL A 44 8.96 6.01 -4.76
C VAL A 44 9.40 4.99 -3.70
N TYR A 45 8.80 3.80 -3.76
CA TYR A 45 9.23 2.66 -2.96
C TYR A 45 10.19 1.78 -3.76
N ARG A 46 11.23 1.24 -3.11
CA ARG A 46 12.28 0.44 -3.74
C ARG A 46 12.62 -0.78 -2.92
N ILE A 47 12.90 -1.88 -3.60
CA ILE A 47 13.52 -3.08 -3.03
C ILE A 47 15.02 -2.95 -3.30
N ILE A 48 15.82 -2.97 -2.24
CA ILE A 48 17.28 -2.85 -2.31
C ILE A 48 17.91 -4.02 -1.58
N SER A 49 18.93 -4.61 -2.20
CA SER A 49 19.80 -5.60 -1.58
C SER A 49 21.23 -5.38 -2.03
N LEU A 50 22.16 -5.49 -1.10
CA LEU A 50 23.58 -5.32 -1.30
C LEU A 50 24.31 -6.65 -1.03
N ASP A 51 25.27 -7.00 -1.88
CA ASP A 51 26.27 -8.03 -1.60
C ASP A 51 27.64 -7.34 -1.49
N GLY A 52 28.13 -7.21 -0.25
CA GLY A 52 29.23 -6.31 0.08
C GLY A 52 28.88 -4.85 -0.26
N SER A 53 29.68 -4.21 -1.11
CA SER A 53 29.45 -2.84 -1.60
C SER A 53 28.62 -2.75 -2.88
N LYS A 54 28.28 -3.90 -3.50
CA LYS A 54 27.59 -3.94 -4.78
C LYS A 54 26.07 -4.06 -4.58
N ALA A 55 25.31 -3.18 -5.21
CA ALA A 55 23.87 -3.35 -5.31
C ALA A 55 23.53 -4.50 -6.27
N ILE A 56 22.86 -5.52 -5.74
CA ILE A 56 22.43 -6.71 -6.49
C ILE A 56 20.92 -6.72 -6.73
N ILE A 57 20.16 -5.99 -5.92
CA ILE A 57 18.77 -5.62 -6.22
C ILE A 57 18.66 -4.11 -6.06
N ASN A 58 18.06 -3.47 -7.06
CA ASN A 58 17.66 -2.08 -7.00
C ASN A 58 16.43 -1.92 -7.88
N SER A 59 15.28 -2.34 -7.34
CA SER A 59 14.02 -2.43 -8.07
C SER A 59 13.05 -1.38 -7.53
N THR A 60 12.54 -0.51 -8.40
CA THR A 60 11.51 0.47 -8.04
C THR A 60 10.14 -0.19 -8.18
N ILE A 61 9.35 -0.20 -7.11
CA ILE A 61 8.03 -0.83 -7.10
C ILE A 61 7.06 0.02 -7.90
N THR A 62 6.39 -0.58 -8.87
CA THR A 62 5.35 0.06 -9.67
C THR A 62 4.00 -0.63 -9.45
N PRO A 63 2.85 0.07 -9.64
CA PRO A 63 1.52 -0.49 -9.36
C PRO A 63 1.17 -1.75 -10.17
N ASN A 64 1.80 -1.94 -11.32
CA ASN A 64 1.62 -3.08 -12.21
C ASN A 64 2.58 -4.26 -11.92
N MET A 65 3.48 -4.13 -10.94
CA MET A 65 4.33 -5.25 -10.53
C MET A 65 3.54 -6.27 -9.72
N THR A 66 3.92 -7.54 -9.88
CA THR A 66 3.36 -8.66 -9.13
C THR A 66 4.47 -9.52 -8.57
N PHE A 67 4.38 -9.84 -7.28
CA PHE A 67 5.21 -10.86 -6.66
C PHE A 67 4.48 -12.20 -6.66
N THR A 68 5.07 -13.19 -7.33
CA THR A 68 4.48 -14.53 -7.50
C THR A 68 5.26 -15.53 -6.66
N LYS A 69 4.56 -16.24 -5.76
CA LYS A 69 5.14 -17.39 -5.04
C LYS A 69 5.14 -18.59 -5.98
N THR A 70 6.30 -19.19 -6.22
CA THR A 70 6.44 -20.35 -7.13
C THR A 70 6.86 -21.63 -6.41
N SER A 71 7.21 -21.54 -5.13
CA SER A 71 7.29 -22.69 -4.21
C SER A 71 7.03 -22.26 -2.77
N GLN A 72 7.11 -23.20 -1.82
CA GLN A 72 6.92 -22.94 -0.39
C GLN A 72 7.89 -21.87 0.17
N LYS A 73 9.09 -21.75 -0.40
CA LYS A 73 10.14 -20.84 0.11
C LYS A 73 10.74 -19.95 -0.98
N PHE A 74 10.15 -19.92 -2.17
CA PHE A 74 10.65 -19.14 -3.30
C PHE A 74 9.54 -18.29 -3.92
N GLY A 75 9.87 -17.04 -4.22
CA GLY A 75 9.01 -16.15 -4.99
C GLY A 75 9.81 -15.20 -5.87
N GLN A 76 9.14 -14.59 -6.83
CA GLN A 76 9.76 -13.79 -7.89
C GLN A 76 8.91 -12.59 -8.30
N TRP A 77 9.54 -11.58 -8.90
CA TRP A 77 8.85 -10.50 -9.61
C TRP A 77 9.65 -10.07 -10.84
N ALA A 78 8.95 -9.59 -11.86
CA ALA A 78 9.56 -8.99 -13.03
C ALA A 78 9.73 -7.48 -12.82
N ASP A 79 10.92 -6.98 -13.17
CA ASP A 79 11.20 -5.54 -13.23
C ASP A 79 11.51 -5.13 -14.67
N SER A 80 10.51 -4.56 -15.33
CA SER A 80 10.62 -4.11 -16.72
C SER A 80 11.65 -2.98 -16.89
N ARG A 81 11.84 -2.12 -15.87
CA ARG A 81 12.82 -1.02 -15.93
C ARG A 81 14.24 -1.57 -15.88
N ALA A 82 14.48 -2.59 -15.06
CA ALA A 82 15.77 -3.26 -14.98
C ALA A 82 15.94 -4.39 -16.03
N ASN A 83 14.90 -4.65 -16.86
CA ASN A 83 14.85 -5.73 -17.85
C ASN A 83 15.28 -7.10 -17.29
N THR A 84 14.84 -7.41 -16.08
CA THR A 84 15.23 -8.63 -15.36
C THR A 84 14.07 -9.17 -14.52
N VAL A 85 14.18 -10.42 -14.12
CA VAL A 85 13.27 -11.05 -13.17
C VAL A 85 14.08 -11.44 -11.95
N TYR A 86 13.70 -10.92 -10.78
CA TYR A 86 14.34 -11.24 -9.52
C TYR A 86 13.63 -12.39 -8.84
N GLY A 87 14.39 -13.26 -8.19
CA GLY A 87 13.90 -14.39 -7.41
C GLY A 87 14.54 -14.39 -6.03
N LEU A 88 13.76 -14.74 -5.01
CA LEU A 88 14.20 -14.79 -3.62
C LEU A 88 13.90 -16.15 -3.01
N GLY A 89 14.94 -16.80 -2.51
CA GLY A 89 14.84 -18.02 -1.70
C GLY A 89 14.96 -17.73 -0.21
N PHE A 90 13.88 -17.94 0.55
CA PHE A 90 13.78 -17.67 1.99
C PHE A 90 14.09 -18.90 2.84
N SER A 91 14.40 -18.71 4.13
CA SER A 91 14.66 -19.84 5.03
C SER A 91 13.38 -20.54 5.49
N SER A 92 12.24 -19.83 5.49
CA SER A 92 10.92 -20.37 5.88
C SER A 92 9.78 -19.83 5.02
N GLU A 93 8.68 -20.56 4.99
CA GLU A 93 7.43 -20.15 4.32
C GLU A 93 6.85 -18.87 4.92
N SER A 94 6.97 -18.71 6.24
CA SER A 94 6.53 -17.50 6.95
C SER A 94 7.25 -16.25 6.43
N GLN A 95 8.56 -16.32 6.19
CA GLN A 95 9.32 -15.20 5.62
C GLN A 95 8.90 -14.88 4.19
N LEU A 96 8.68 -15.89 3.34
CA LEU A 96 8.16 -15.70 1.99
C LEU A 96 6.78 -15.01 2.01
N SER A 97 5.87 -15.52 2.85
CA SER A 97 4.52 -14.96 2.96
C SER A 97 4.56 -13.53 3.49
N LYS A 98 5.41 -13.24 4.48
CA LYS A 98 5.56 -11.88 4.99
C LYS A 98 6.14 -10.92 3.96
N PHE A 99 7.11 -11.37 3.17
CA PHE A 99 7.66 -10.56 2.08
C PHE A 99 6.61 -10.26 1.01
N ALA A 100 5.78 -11.26 0.66
CA ALA A 100 4.69 -11.08 -0.31
C ALA A 100 3.62 -10.10 0.18
N GLU A 101 3.23 -10.16 1.46
CA GLU A 101 2.33 -9.18 2.09
C GLU A 101 2.90 -7.77 1.99
N LYS A 102 4.17 -7.59 2.35
CA LYS A 102 4.86 -6.30 2.24
C LYS A 102 4.97 -5.81 0.80
N PHE A 103 5.18 -6.71 -0.16
CA PHE A 103 5.16 -6.35 -1.58
C PHE A 103 3.80 -5.75 -1.98
N ALA A 104 2.69 -6.38 -1.57
CA ALA A 104 1.35 -5.88 -1.86
C ALA A 104 1.09 -4.51 -1.19
N GLU A 105 1.46 -4.37 0.08
CA GLU A 105 1.35 -3.10 0.83
C GLU A 105 2.10 -1.96 0.15
N PHE A 106 3.37 -2.18 -0.23
CA PHE A 106 4.18 -1.14 -0.87
C PHE A 106 3.81 -0.89 -2.34
N LYS A 107 3.18 -1.86 -3.02
CA LYS A 107 2.59 -1.66 -4.34
C LYS A 107 1.42 -0.68 -4.29
N GLU A 108 0.53 -0.83 -3.31
CA GLU A 108 -0.58 0.12 -3.09
C GLU A 108 -0.06 1.49 -2.66
N ALA A 109 0.92 1.53 -1.76
CA ALA A 109 1.56 2.79 -1.37
C ALA A 109 2.24 3.50 -2.57
N ALA A 110 2.85 2.76 -3.48
CA ALA A 110 3.42 3.31 -4.71
C ALA A 110 2.35 3.86 -5.68
N ARG A 111 1.15 3.27 -5.72
CA ARG A 111 0.00 3.80 -6.48
C ARG A 111 -0.42 5.16 -5.93
N LEU A 112 -0.64 5.24 -4.62
CA LEU A 112 -1.03 6.48 -3.94
C LEU A 112 0.04 7.58 -4.07
N ALA A 113 1.32 7.22 -3.95
CA ALA A 113 2.42 8.16 -4.13
C ALA A 113 2.43 8.77 -5.55
N LYS A 114 2.14 7.96 -6.57
CA LYS A 114 2.06 8.40 -7.97
C LYS A 114 0.86 9.31 -8.21
N GLU A 115 -0.32 8.97 -7.67
CA GLU A 115 -1.53 9.80 -7.75
C GLU A 115 -1.32 11.17 -7.10
N LYS A 116 -0.78 11.21 -5.89
CA LYS A 116 -0.46 12.46 -5.17
C LYS A 116 0.54 13.34 -5.94
N SER A 117 1.51 12.73 -6.61
CA SER A 117 2.47 13.46 -7.45
C SER A 117 1.84 14.01 -8.73
N GLN A 118 0.86 13.31 -9.31
CA GLN A 118 0.13 13.76 -10.50
C GLN A 118 -0.86 14.88 -10.17
N GLU A 119 -1.60 14.77 -9.08
CA GLU A 119 -2.53 15.80 -8.59
C GLU A 119 -1.78 17.11 -8.22
N LYS A 120 -0.59 16.99 -7.63
CA LYS A 120 0.28 18.14 -7.35
C LYS A 120 0.80 18.82 -8.63
N MET A 121 0.87 18.13 -9.77
CA MET A 121 1.25 18.75 -11.04
C MET A 121 0.05 19.43 -11.72
N GLU A 122 -1.12 18.80 -11.71
CA GLU A 122 -2.35 19.36 -12.30
C GLU A 122 -2.85 20.64 -11.61
N LEU A 123 -2.71 20.74 -10.27
CA LEU A 123 -3.10 21.93 -9.50
C LEU A 123 -2.12 23.12 -9.58
N THR A 124 -1.01 22.99 -10.31
CA THR A 124 -0.08 24.13 -10.60
C THR A 124 -0.32 24.75 -11.97
N SER A 125 -1.19 24.13 -12.77
CA SER A 125 -1.57 24.56 -14.11
C SER A 125 -2.94 25.23 -14.12
N THR A 126 -3.18 26.17 -13.20
CA THR A 126 -4.27 27.16 -13.29
C THR A 126 -3.70 28.50 -13.72
N PRO A 127 -4.03 29.02 -14.93
CA PRO A 127 -3.81 30.41 -15.27
C PRO A 127 -4.90 31.26 -14.60
N SER A 128 -4.52 32.09 -13.62
CA SER A 128 -5.28 33.27 -13.16
C SER A 128 -4.55 34.49 -13.71
N GLN A 129 -5.14 35.55 -14.27
CA GLN A 129 -6.53 35.99 -14.45
C GLN A 129 -6.48 37.18 -15.47
N GLU A 130 -7.57 37.36 -16.24
CA GLU A 130 -8.23 38.64 -16.53
C GLU A 130 -7.54 39.79 -17.31
N SER A 131 -7.92 39.99 -18.58
CA SER A 131 -8.59 41.23 -19.08
C SER A 131 -8.54 41.38 -20.61
N ALA A 132 -9.66 41.90 -21.15
CA ALA A 132 -9.82 42.62 -22.43
C ALA A 132 -9.97 41.82 -23.73
N THR A 133 -11.09 42.14 -24.40
CA THR A 133 -11.46 41.95 -25.79
C THR A 133 -10.33 42.17 -26.80
N GLY A 134 -10.19 41.25 -27.76
CA GLY A 134 -9.42 41.49 -28.99
C GLY A 134 -8.80 40.22 -29.59
N ASP A 135 -9.40 39.76 -30.69
CA ASP A 135 -8.84 39.01 -31.81
C ASP A 135 -7.65 38.04 -31.67
N LEU A 136 -7.88 36.85 -32.27
CA LEU A 136 -6.97 35.93 -32.96
C LEU A 136 -6.17 34.86 -32.18
N GLN A 137 -6.27 33.66 -32.76
CA GLN A 137 -5.31 32.54 -32.84
C GLN A 137 -5.28 31.48 -31.73
N SER A 138 -6.04 30.41 -31.98
CA SER A 138 -5.74 29.05 -31.47
C SER A 138 -4.51 28.47 -32.18
N PRO A 139 -3.49 27.96 -31.47
CA PRO A 139 -2.47 27.14 -32.10
C PRO A 139 -2.98 25.71 -32.31
N LEU A 140 -3.06 25.34 -33.58
CA LEU A 140 -3.24 23.98 -34.07
C LEU A 140 -2.05 23.08 -33.68
N THR A 141 -2.36 21.80 -33.57
CA THR A 141 -1.48 20.61 -33.53
C THR A 141 -0.18 20.72 -34.35
N PRO A 142 0.98 20.28 -33.82
CA PRO A 142 2.09 19.78 -34.63
C PRO A 142 1.92 18.25 -34.80
N GLU A 143 2.19 17.56 -35.91
CA GLU A 143 2.89 17.83 -37.15
C GLU A 143 2.40 16.79 -38.18
N SER A 144 2.13 17.21 -39.41
CA SER A 144 2.08 16.34 -40.58
C SER A 144 2.92 17.00 -41.68
N ILE A 145 3.92 16.29 -42.16
CA ILE A 145 4.62 16.45 -43.45
C ILE A 145 5.37 15.13 -43.64
N ASN A 146 5.17 14.34 -44.68
CA ASN A 146 5.26 14.73 -46.09
C ASN A 146 4.51 13.71 -46.96
N GLY A 147 3.67 14.19 -47.88
CA GLY A 147 3.12 13.44 -48.99
C GLY A 147 3.99 13.62 -50.23
N THR A 148 4.19 12.56 -51.00
CA THR A 148 4.83 12.56 -52.33
C THR A 148 4.07 11.49 -53.10
N ASP A 149 3.11 11.93 -53.90
CA ASP A 149 3.18 12.08 -55.37
C ASP A 149 2.98 10.76 -56.11
N ASP A 150 2.10 10.79 -57.09
CA ASP A 150 1.45 9.67 -57.76
C ASP A 150 2.08 9.54 -59.16
N GLU A 151 2.95 8.56 -59.38
CA GLU A 151 3.28 8.09 -60.73
C GLU A 151 3.45 6.57 -60.78
N ARG A 152 2.51 5.95 -61.51
CA ARG A 152 2.67 4.89 -62.51
C ARG A 152 4.02 4.14 -62.61
N LEU A 153 3.85 2.83 -62.67
CA LEU A 153 4.55 1.83 -63.50
C LEU A 153 5.85 1.19 -62.97
N THR A 154 5.80 -0.15 -63.10
CA THR A 154 6.90 -1.09 -63.35
C THR A 154 7.82 -1.47 -62.18
N ALA A 155 7.61 -2.69 -61.69
CA ALA A 155 8.70 -3.54 -61.19
C ALA A 155 8.48 -4.96 -61.76
N GLU A 156 9.18 -5.22 -62.87
CA GLU A 156 9.50 -6.57 -63.34
C GLU A 156 10.44 -7.28 -62.36
N THR A 157 10.46 -8.62 -62.40
CA THR A 157 11.65 -9.50 -62.54
C THR A 157 11.20 -10.93 -62.18
N SER A 158 11.10 -11.87 -63.11
CA SER A 158 12.22 -12.71 -63.57
C SER A 158 11.79 -13.44 -64.86
N GLN A 159 12.37 -13.09 -66.01
CA GLN A 159 13.52 -13.73 -66.69
C GLN A 159 13.28 -15.09 -67.37
N ASN A 160 13.32 -15.00 -68.71
CA ASN A 160 14.03 -15.86 -69.67
C ASN A 160 13.32 -17.08 -70.29
N SER A 161 12.94 -16.99 -71.58
CA SER A 161 13.54 -17.75 -72.72
C SER A 161 12.81 -17.49 -74.05
N GLU A 162 13.56 -17.57 -75.16
CA GLU A 162 13.32 -17.20 -76.58
C GLU A 162 11.95 -17.49 -77.26
N PRO A 163 11.61 -16.78 -78.37
CA PRO A 163 10.45 -17.09 -79.20
C PRO A 163 10.82 -18.06 -80.33
N ARG A 164 10.10 -19.17 -80.46
CA ARG A 164 10.10 -19.98 -81.69
C ARG A 164 8.69 -20.34 -82.11
N ALA A 165 8.49 -20.25 -83.41
CA ALA A 165 7.22 -20.15 -84.12
C ALA A 165 6.39 -21.44 -84.20
N GLU A 166 5.10 -21.19 -84.37
CA GLU A 166 4.08 -21.95 -85.13
C GLU A 166 3.31 -23.12 -84.47
N PRO A 167 2.05 -23.32 -84.89
CA PRO A 167 0.96 -23.77 -84.03
C PRO A 167 0.46 -25.19 -84.35
N ASN A 168 -0.46 -25.67 -83.49
CA ASN A 168 -1.41 -26.78 -83.64
C ASN A 168 -1.17 -27.98 -82.71
N ALA A 169 -1.96 -28.03 -81.63
CA ALA A 169 -2.76 -29.19 -81.26
C ALA A 169 -3.70 -28.80 -80.11
N VAL A 170 -5.00 -28.88 -80.36
CA VAL A 170 -6.07 -28.65 -79.39
C VAL A 170 -5.99 -29.69 -78.26
N PRO A 171 -6.22 -29.30 -76.99
CA PRO A 171 -6.84 -30.22 -76.04
C PRO A 171 -8.10 -29.61 -75.41
N PHE A 172 -9.22 -30.30 -75.64
CA PHE A 172 -10.33 -30.52 -74.70
C PHE A 172 -11.11 -29.32 -74.09
N PRO A 173 -12.44 -29.23 -74.32
CA PRO A 173 -13.30 -28.23 -73.70
C PRO A 173 -13.71 -28.69 -72.28
N HIS A 174 -12.83 -28.59 -71.29
CA HIS A 174 -13.18 -28.86 -69.88
C HIS A 174 -12.71 -27.78 -68.89
N SER A 175 -12.02 -26.73 -69.34
CA SER A 175 -11.50 -25.68 -68.42
C SER A 175 -12.60 -24.75 -67.88
N SER A 176 -13.64 -24.45 -68.65
CA SER A 176 -14.68 -23.49 -68.22
C SER A 176 -15.48 -23.98 -67.00
N THR A 177 -15.83 -25.27 -66.96
CA THR A 177 -16.58 -25.85 -65.82
C THR A 177 -15.74 -25.95 -64.55
N SER A 178 -14.42 -26.17 -64.68
CA SER A 178 -13.50 -26.21 -63.53
C SER A 178 -13.31 -24.82 -62.90
N ILE A 179 -13.19 -23.79 -63.73
CA ILE A 179 -13.04 -22.40 -63.29
C ILE A 179 -14.32 -21.91 -62.62
N SER A 180 -15.50 -22.21 -63.18
CA SER A 180 -16.78 -21.86 -62.54
C SER A 180 -16.95 -22.51 -61.17
N LYS A 181 -16.60 -23.80 -61.02
CA LYS A 181 -16.66 -24.51 -59.73
C LYS A 181 -15.71 -23.92 -58.68
N HIS A 182 -14.54 -23.44 -59.09
CA HIS A 182 -13.61 -22.75 -58.21
C HIS A 182 -14.22 -21.46 -57.63
N TRP A 183 -14.79 -20.61 -58.49
CA TRP A 183 -15.42 -19.36 -58.05
C TRP A 183 -16.67 -19.58 -57.17
N GLU A 184 -17.46 -20.62 -57.46
CA GLU A 184 -18.60 -21.01 -56.61
C GLU A 184 -18.15 -21.46 -55.21
N ALA A 185 -17.07 -22.24 -55.13
CA ALA A 185 -16.50 -22.68 -53.86
C ALA A 185 -15.92 -21.49 -53.07
N GLU A 186 -15.24 -20.57 -53.74
CA GLU A 186 -14.68 -19.37 -53.12
C GLU A 186 -15.78 -18.43 -52.61
N LEU A 187 -16.86 -18.25 -53.37
CA LEU A 187 -18.04 -17.50 -52.93
C LEU A 187 -18.70 -18.13 -51.70
N ALA A 188 -18.82 -19.47 -51.66
CA ALA A 188 -19.36 -20.17 -50.50
C ALA A 188 -18.45 -20.00 -49.26
N ALA A 189 -17.13 -20.08 -49.44
CA ALA A 189 -16.16 -19.83 -48.38
C ALA A 189 -16.23 -18.39 -47.85
N LEU A 190 -16.34 -17.41 -48.76
CA LEU A 190 -16.50 -15.99 -48.41
C LEU A 190 -17.80 -15.74 -47.62
N LYS A 191 -18.92 -16.33 -48.04
CA LYS A 191 -20.18 -16.27 -47.28
C LYS A 191 -20.05 -16.90 -45.90
N GLY A 192 -19.38 -18.04 -45.79
CA GLY A 192 -19.08 -18.68 -44.51
C GLY A 192 -18.22 -17.83 -43.59
N ASN A 193 -17.19 -17.16 -44.15
CA ASN A 193 -16.34 -16.24 -43.40
C ASN A 193 -17.11 -14.99 -42.94
N ASN A 194 -17.98 -14.43 -43.78
CA ASN A 194 -18.83 -13.30 -43.41
C ASN A 194 -19.80 -13.65 -42.26
N ALA A 195 -20.38 -14.86 -42.29
CA ALA A 195 -21.23 -15.35 -41.20
C ALA A 195 -20.44 -15.50 -39.88
N LYS A 196 -19.21 -16.03 -39.93
CA LYS A 196 -18.32 -16.13 -38.76
C LYS A 196 -17.96 -14.75 -38.19
N LEU A 197 -17.65 -13.77 -39.05
CA LEU A 197 -17.37 -12.40 -38.62
C LEU A 197 -18.59 -11.76 -37.95
N THR A 198 -19.78 -11.98 -38.49
CA THR A 198 -21.04 -11.49 -37.90
C THR A 198 -21.29 -12.10 -36.52
N ALA A 199 -21.07 -13.42 -36.38
CA ALA A 199 -21.21 -14.10 -35.09
C ALA A 199 -20.19 -13.58 -34.06
N ALA A 200 -18.92 -13.42 -34.45
CA ALA A 200 -17.87 -12.89 -33.59
C ALA A 200 -18.15 -11.44 -33.16
N LEU A 201 -18.74 -10.62 -34.04
CA LEU A 201 -19.13 -9.25 -33.71
C LEU A 201 -20.27 -9.21 -32.66
N LEU A 202 -21.28 -10.08 -32.82
CA LEU A 202 -22.36 -10.21 -31.84
C LEU A 202 -21.84 -10.69 -30.48
N GLU A 203 -20.95 -11.67 -30.48
CA GLU A 203 -20.30 -12.18 -29.28
C GLU A 203 -19.44 -11.08 -28.61
N SER A 204 -18.64 -10.34 -29.38
CA SER A 204 -17.88 -9.20 -28.87
C SER A 204 -18.80 -8.15 -28.24
N THR A 205 -19.95 -7.87 -28.87
CA THR A 205 -20.95 -6.95 -28.34
C THR A 205 -21.57 -7.44 -27.03
N ALA A 206 -21.84 -8.75 -26.90
CA ALA A 206 -22.32 -9.35 -25.67
C ALA A 206 -21.26 -9.29 -24.55
N ASN A 207 -20.00 -9.58 -24.89
CA ASN A 207 -18.88 -9.47 -23.96
C ASN A 207 -18.75 -8.04 -23.42
N VAL A 208 -18.81 -7.01 -24.28
CA VAL A 208 -18.78 -5.61 -23.83
C VAL A 208 -19.88 -5.31 -22.81
N LYS A 209 -21.09 -5.85 -23.00
CA LYS A 209 -22.19 -5.67 -22.02
C LYS A 209 -21.89 -6.37 -20.70
N GLN A 210 -21.37 -7.60 -20.74
CA GLN A 210 -20.98 -8.33 -19.53
C GLN A 210 -19.85 -7.61 -18.77
N TRP A 211 -18.81 -7.15 -19.46
CA TRP A 211 -17.72 -6.39 -18.84
C TRP A 211 -18.21 -5.10 -18.19
N LYS A 212 -19.14 -4.38 -18.83
CA LYS A 212 -19.78 -3.19 -18.25
C LYS A 212 -20.56 -3.53 -16.99
N GLN A 213 -21.33 -4.62 -17.00
CA GLN A 213 -22.07 -5.07 -15.82
C GLN A 213 -21.13 -5.48 -14.68
N GLN A 214 -20.06 -6.20 -14.99
CA GLN A 214 -19.06 -6.59 -14.01
C GLN A 214 -18.34 -5.38 -13.41
N LEU A 215 -18.04 -4.36 -14.22
CA LEU A 215 -17.45 -3.12 -13.76
C LEU A 215 -18.39 -2.38 -12.81
N ALA A 216 -19.68 -2.28 -13.13
CA ALA A 216 -20.68 -1.67 -12.26
C ALA A 216 -20.78 -2.41 -10.91
N ALA A 217 -20.81 -3.75 -10.93
CA ALA A 217 -20.83 -4.54 -9.71
C ALA A 217 -19.59 -4.33 -8.82
N TYR A 218 -18.40 -4.18 -9.43
CA TYR A 218 -17.19 -3.85 -8.66
C TYR A 218 -17.18 -2.41 -8.12
N GLN A 219 -17.78 -1.47 -8.84
CA GLN A 219 -17.93 -0.09 -8.36
C GLN A 219 -18.87 -0.03 -7.15
N ASP A 220 -20.02 -0.70 -7.20
CA ASP A 220 -20.96 -0.79 -6.08
C ASP A 220 -20.32 -1.45 -4.85
N GLU A 221 -19.55 -2.53 -5.06
CA GLU A 221 -18.82 -3.20 -3.98
C GLU A 221 -17.73 -2.32 -3.37
N ALA A 222 -17.01 -1.55 -4.19
CA ALA A 222 -16.02 -0.60 -3.71
C ALA A 222 -16.65 0.52 -2.87
N GLU A 223 -17.79 1.07 -3.31
CA GLU A 223 -18.54 2.07 -2.54
C GLU A 223 -19.05 1.50 -1.20
N ARG A 224 -19.56 0.27 -1.22
CA ARG A 224 -20.00 -0.44 -0.01
C ARG A 224 -18.85 -0.65 0.98
N LEU A 225 -17.69 -1.06 0.51
CA LEU A 225 -16.49 -1.23 1.34
C LEU A 225 -15.99 0.09 1.90
N HIS A 226 -15.96 1.15 1.09
CA HIS A 226 -15.60 2.50 1.54
C HIS A 226 -16.51 2.96 2.68
N LYS A 227 -17.83 2.83 2.52
CA LYS A 227 -18.79 3.17 3.58
C LYS A 227 -18.52 2.37 4.85
N ARG A 228 -18.22 1.07 4.73
CA ARG A 228 -17.93 0.21 5.88
C ARG A 228 -16.64 0.60 6.60
N VAL A 229 -15.60 1.01 5.87
CA VAL A 229 -14.34 1.50 6.45
C VAL A 229 -14.61 2.78 7.25
N THR A 230 -15.33 3.75 6.68
CA THR A 230 -15.68 5.00 7.38
C THR A 230 -16.46 4.75 8.68
N GLU A 231 -17.41 3.82 8.67
CA GLU A 231 -18.15 3.42 9.88
C GLU A 231 -17.22 2.83 10.95
N LEU A 232 -16.29 1.95 10.55
CA LEU A 232 -15.33 1.33 11.47
C LEU A 232 -14.33 2.35 12.04
N GLU A 233 -13.89 3.31 11.24
CA GLU A 233 -13.01 4.40 11.68
C GLU A 233 -13.71 5.28 12.75
N CYS A 234 -14.99 5.60 12.54
CA CYS A 234 -15.79 6.35 13.51
C CYS A 234 -15.93 5.60 14.85
N VAL A 235 -16.28 4.31 14.80
CA VAL A 235 -16.40 3.46 16.00
C VAL A 235 -15.06 3.27 16.72
N SER A 236 -13.97 3.13 15.95
CA SER A 236 -12.62 3.06 16.50
C SER A 236 -12.24 4.34 17.24
N GLY A 237 -12.53 5.51 16.66
CA GLY A 237 -12.31 6.81 17.29
C GLY A 237 -13.07 6.98 18.62
N GLN A 238 -14.34 6.55 18.66
CA GLN A 238 -15.12 6.51 19.89
C GLN A 238 -14.50 5.57 20.93
N THR A 239 -14.06 4.39 20.51
CA THR A 239 -13.42 3.40 21.40
C THR A 239 -12.12 3.95 22.00
N THR A 240 -11.31 4.67 21.23
CA THR A 240 -10.10 5.33 21.75
C THR A 240 -10.45 6.42 22.76
N GLY A 241 -11.46 7.25 22.48
CA GLY A 241 -11.92 8.28 23.42
C GLY A 241 -12.39 7.69 24.75
N ILE A 242 -13.18 6.61 24.71
CA ILE A 242 -13.65 5.88 25.90
C ILE A 242 -12.48 5.29 26.69
N LYS A 243 -11.45 4.75 26.01
CA LYS A 243 -10.24 4.23 26.69
C LYS A 243 -9.50 5.33 27.42
N THR A 244 -9.31 6.49 26.80
CA THR A 244 -8.64 7.63 27.43
C THR A 244 -9.42 8.15 28.63
N GLN A 245 -10.74 8.31 28.50
CA GLN A 245 -11.60 8.71 29.61
C GLN A 245 -11.55 7.70 30.77
N LYS A 246 -11.54 6.39 30.46
CA LYS A 246 -11.38 5.34 31.46
C LYS A 246 -10.04 5.44 32.19
N THR A 247 -8.94 5.73 31.50
CA THR A 247 -7.63 5.91 32.14
C THR A 247 -7.58 7.14 33.04
N GLU A 248 -8.18 8.26 32.62
CA GLU A 248 -8.26 9.47 33.45
C GLU A 248 -9.09 9.26 34.72
N LEU A 249 -10.23 8.56 34.60
CA LEU A 249 -11.06 8.22 35.76
C LEU A 249 -10.33 7.29 36.73
N ASN A 250 -9.62 6.28 36.23
CA ASN A 250 -8.82 5.39 37.07
C ASN A 250 -7.72 6.15 37.83
N GLN A 251 -7.04 7.08 37.16
CA GLN A 251 -6.02 7.91 37.80
C GLN A 251 -6.63 8.83 38.88
N THR A 252 -7.80 9.40 38.61
CA THR A 252 -8.54 10.20 39.60
C THR A 252 -8.94 9.36 40.82
N ILE A 253 -9.33 8.10 40.62
CA ILE A 253 -9.64 7.17 41.70
C ILE A 253 -8.40 6.91 42.55
N GLU A 254 -7.25 6.60 41.94
CA GLU A 254 -5.99 6.38 42.68
C GLU A 254 -5.59 7.61 43.51
N GLU A 255 -5.73 8.82 42.95
CA GLU A 255 -5.46 10.07 43.67
C GLU A 255 -6.39 10.26 44.86
N LEU A 256 -7.70 9.99 44.69
CA LEU A 256 -8.68 10.08 45.77
C LEU A 256 -8.44 9.04 46.86
N GLU A 257 -8.06 7.82 46.50
CA GLU A 257 -7.70 6.76 47.46
C GLU A 257 -6.45 7.14 48.27
N ALA A 258 -5.42 7.71 47.62
CA ALA A 258 -4.23 8.19 48.30
C ALA A 258 -4.54 9.37 49.25
N ALA A 259 -5.37 10.31 48.82
CA ALA A 259 -5.81 11.42 49.66
C ALA A 259 -6.64 10.94 50.86
N LEU A 260 -7.52 9.97 50.66
CA LEU A 260 -8.33 9.36 51.72
C LEU A 260 -7.43 8.67 52.75
N LYS A 261 -6.45 7.88 52.29
CA LYS A 261 -5.47 7.23 53.17
C LYS A 261 -4.67 8.23 53.99
N ALA A 262 -4.20 9.31 53.37
CA ALA A 262 -3.48 10.38 54.08
C ALA A 262 -4.37 11.04 55.16
N LYS A 263 -5.66 11.24 54.87
CA LYS A 263 -6.63 11.78 55.83
C LYS A 263 -6.93 10.81 56.97
N GLU A 264 -6.97 9.51 56.70
CA GLU A 264 -7.10 8.47 57.73
C GLU A 264 -5.87 8.45 58.66
N GLU A 265 -4.66 8.57 58.11
CA GLU A 265 -3.42 8.65 58.90
C GLU A 265 -3.38 9.92 59.78
N GLU A 266 -3.80 11.07 59.24
CA GLU A 266 -3.92 12.32 60.01
C GLU A 266 -4.94 12.20 61.15
N LEU A 267 -6.10 11.57 60.89
CA LEU A 267 -7.11 11.32 61.92
C LEU A 267 -6.57 10.45 63.06
N GLU A 268 -5.79 9.43 62.73
CA GLU A 268 -5.22 8.54 63.75
C GLU A 268 -4.16 9.25 64.60
N GLN A 269 -3.35 10.12 64.00
CA GLN A 269 -2.42 10.98 64.73
C GLN A 269 -3.15 11.94 65.67
N LEU A 270 -4.20 12.61 65.18
CA LEU A 270 -5.00 13.54 66.00
C LEU A 270 -5.69 12.81 67.16
N LYS A 271 -6.21 11.59 66.96
CA LYS A 271 -6.74 10.78 68.06
C LYS A 271 -5.69 10.48 69.12
N ALA A 272 -4.49 10.09 68.71
CA ALA A 272 -3.38 9.81 69.64
C ALA A 272 -2.99 11.07 70.43
N GLU A 273 -3.00 12.24 69.79
CA GLU A 273 -2.70 13.51 70.45
C GLU A 273 -3.79 13.92 71.44
N VAL A 274 -5.06 13.68 71.12
CA VAL A 274 -6.19 13.88 72.06
C VAL A 274 -6.08 12.97 73.28
N GLU A 275 -5.73 11.70 73.10
CA GLU A 275 -5.52 10.76 74.20
C GLU A 275 -4.37 11.21 75.12
N ASN A 276 -3.26 11.66 74.53
CA ASN A 276 -2.12 12.20 75.27
C ASN A 276 -2.51 13.47 76.05
N ALA A 277 -3.25 14.39 75.43
CA ALA A 277 -3.76 15.58 76.09
C ALA A 277 -4.66 15.23 77.29
N HIS A 278 -5.54 14.23 77.16
CA HIS A 278 -6.33 13.71 78.27
C HIS A 278 -5.47 13.15 79.40
N GLN A 279 -4.41 12.41 79.08
CA GLN A 279 -3.50 11.84 80.07
C GLN A 279 -2.71 12.92 80.81
N LEU A 280 -2.20 13.93 80.10
CA LEU A 280 -1.54 15.09 80.71
C LEU A 280 -2.49 15.89 81.60
N GLN A 281 -3.74 16.07 81.19
CA GLN A 281 -4.76 16.74 82.00
C GLN A 281 -5.03 15.96 83.30
N SER A 282 -5.16 14.64 83.24
CA SER A 282 -5.31 13.79 84.44
C SER A 282 -4.11 13.90 85.39
N GLN A 283 -2.89 13.93 84.87
CA GLN A 283 -1.69 14.15 85.68
C GLN A 283 -1.68 15.53 86.34
N LYS A 284 -2.03 16.59 85.59
CA LYS A 284 -2.16 17.95 86.11
C LYS A 284 -3.17 18.03 87.25
N ASP A 285 -4.34 17.42 87.08
CA ASP A 285 -5.39 17.40 88.11
C ASP A 285 -4.89 16.67 89.38
N THR A 286 -4.20 15.54 89.20
CA THR A 286 -3.58 14.78 90.30
C THR A 286 -2.54 15.61 91.06
N VAL A 287 -1.65 16.32 90.35
CA VAL A 287 -0.62 17.18 90.97
C VAL A 287 -1.26 18.36 91.68
N THR A 288 -2.27 18.98 91.08
CA THR A 288 -3.01 20.10 91.66
C THR A 288 -3.69 19.66 92.97
N GLN A 289 -4.33 18.49 92.97
CA GLN A 289 -4.94 17.93 94.17
C GLN A 289 -3.91 17.66 95.28
N LYS A 290 -2.75 17.07 94.95
CA LYS A 290 -1.64 16.86 95.91
C LYS A 290 -1.12 18.18 96.48
N LEU A 291 -0.95 19.21 95.66
CA LEU A 291 -0.54 20.55 96.09
C LEU A 291 -1.56 21.17 97.04
N GLN A 292 -2.85 21.03 96.75
CA GLN A 292 -3.91 21.59 97.57
C GLN A 292 -3.99 20.90 98.94
N VAL A 293 -3.86 19.57 98.98
CA VAL A 293 -3.73 18.79 100.23
C VAL A 293 -2.51 19.23 101.03
N ASN A 294 -1.34 19.34 100.39
CA ASN A 294 -0.11 19.77 101.06
C ASN A 294 -0.24 21.19 101.64
N THR A 295 -0.85 22.11 100.89
CA THR A 295 -1.10 23.49 101.33
C THR A 295 -2.05 23.53 102.54
N LEU A 296 -3.13 22.74 102.52
CA LEU A 296 -4.05 22.61 103.65
C LEU A 296 -3.36 22.03 104.89
N SER A 297 -2.56 20.97 104.72
CA SER A 297 -1.76 20.39 105.80
C SER A 297 -0.77 21.41 106.36
N ARG A 298 -0.08 22.18 105.51
CA ARG A 298 0.85 23.22 105.95
C ARG A 298 0.16 24.34 106.73
N ASN A 299 -1.01 24.79 106.26
CA ASN A 299 -1.79 25.81 106.94
C ASN A 299 -2.35 25.33 108.29
N GLN A 300 -2.74 24.05 108.40
CA GLN A 300 -3.07 23.45 109.70
C GLN A 300 -1.86 23.47 110.64
N TYR A 301 -0.69 23.04 110.19
CA TYR A 301 0.54 23.06 110.99
C TYR A 301 0.91 24.46 111.49
N LEU A 302 0.74 25.49 110.66
CA LEU A 302 1.01 26.88 111.05
C LEU A 302 -0.01 27.43 112.06
N GLY A 303 -1.28 27.02 111.98
CA GLY A 303 -2.31 27.39 112.95
C GLY A 303 -2.16 26.74 114.34
N TYR A 304 -1.27 25.76 114.49
CA TYR A 304 -0.89 25.18 115.80
C TYR A 304 0.35 25.87 116.43
N LEU A 305 0.97 26.83 115.74
CA LEU A 305 2.19 27.53 116.15
C LEU A 305 1.95 29.00 116.58
N GLU A 306 0.70 29.48 116.53
CA GLU A 306 0.22 30.70 117.19
C GLU A 306 -0.47 30.37 118.52
#